data_AF-A0A523HM96-F1
#
_entry.id   AF-A0A523HM96-F1
#
_cell.length_a   1.000
_cell.length_b   1.000
_cell.length_c   1.000
_cell.angle_alpha   90.00
_cell.angle_beta   90.00
_cell.angle_gamma   90.00
#
_symmetry.space_group_name_H-M   'P 1'
#
loop_
_entity.id
_entity.type
_entity.pdbx_description
1 polymer ?
#
loop_
_entity_poly.entity_id
_entity_poly.type
_entity_poly.pdbx_seq_one_letter_code
_entity_poly.pdbx_strand_id
1 'polypeptide(L)' 'MKKTLIIIPTYNEADNIKGIISKVINLNVPDLAILVVDDNSPD' A
#
# COMPACT_ATOMS: atom_id res chain seq x y z
N MET A 1 -6.71 -8.52 19.15
CA MET A 1 -7.16 -8.05 17.81
C MET A 1 -6.26 -8.70 16.76
N LYS A 2 -6.78 -9.01 15.56
CA LYS A 2 -5.97 -9.60 14.48
C LYS A 2 -5.28 -8.48 13.73
N LYS A 3 -3.95 -8.51 13.66
CA LYS A 3 -3.15 -7.59 12.86
C LYS A 3 -3.34 -7.91 11.37
N THR A 4 -3.60 -6.90 10.56
CA THR A 4 -3.76 -7.05 9.10
C THR A 4 -2.56 -6.41 8.42
N LEU A 5 -1.88 -7.14 7.54
CA LEU A 5 -0.81 -6.61 6.69
C LEU A 5 -1.28 -6.64 5.24
N ILE A 6 -1.25 -5.48 4.59
CA ILE A 6 -1.48 -5.36 3.15
C ILE A 6 -0.13 -5.16 2.48
N ILE A 7 0.18 -6.04 1.52
CA ILE A 7 1.41 -6.00 0.74
C ILE A 7 1.05 -5.46 -0.64
N ILE A 8 1.75 -4.41 -1.08
CA ILE A 8 1.54 -3.74 -2.34
C ILE A 8 2.84 -3.82 -3.14
N PRO A 9 3.03 -4.82 -4.00
CA PRO A 9 4.10 -4.79 -4.99
C PRO A 9 3.82 -3.71 -6.03
N THR A 10 4.84 -2.96 -6.44
CA THR A 10 4.72 -1.84 -7.39
C THR A 10 5.81 -1.88 -8.46
N TYR A 11 5.44 -1.50 -9.69
CA TYR A 11 6.36 -1.25 -10.80
C TYR A 11 5.73 -0.21 -11.73
N ASN A 12 6.36 0.94 -11.93
CA ASN A 12 5.81 2.03 -12.77
C ASN A 12 4.47 2.63 -12.26
N GLU A 13 4.35 2.86 -10.95
CA GLU A 13 3.10 3.29 -10.30
C GLU A 13 3.23 4.60 -9.50
N ALA A 14 4.20 5.47 -9.81
CA ALA A 14 4.44 6.72 -9.07
C ALA A 14 3.18 7.62 -8.99
N ASP A 15 2.39 7.68 -10.07
CA ASP A 15 1.15 8.47 -10.12
C ASP A 15 -0.02 7.85 -9.34
N ASN A 16 0.04 6.55 -9.09
CA ASN A 16 -1.08 5.77 -8.58
C ASN A 16 -0.93 5.42 -7.09
N ILE A 17 0.31 5.19 -6.65
CA ILE A 17 0.62 4.63 -5.33
C ILE A 17 0.05 5.48 -4.19
N LYS A 18 0.08 6.80 -4.33
CA LYS A 18 -0.51 7.73 -3.35
C LYS A 18 -2.02 7.55 -3.22
N GLY A 19 -2.73 7.37 -4.34
CA GLY A 19 -4.17 7.15 -4.37
C GLY A 19 -4.55 5.80 -3.77
N ILE A 20 -3.76 4.76 -4.04
CA ILE A 20 -3.96 3.42 -3.48
C ILE A 20 -3.78 3.44 -1.96
N ILE A 21 -2.66 3.97 -1.45
CA ILE A 21 -2.38 4.06 -0.01
C ILE A 21 -3.48 4.85 0.70
N SER A 22 -3.91 5.98 0.13
CA SER A 22 -4.98 6.80 0.71
C SER A 22 -6.29 6.03 0.85
N LYS A 23 -6.68 5.26 -0.18
CA LYS A 23 -7.89 4.42 -0.13
C LYS A 23 -7.78 3.31 0.92
N VAL A 24 -6.61 2.69 1.04
CA VAL A 24 -6.37 1.60 2.00
C VAL A 24 -6.43 2.10 3.44
N ILE A 25 -5.79 3.25 3.74
CA ILE A 25 -5.84 3.86 5.08
C ILE A 25 -7.28 4.22 5.46
N ASN A 26 -8.09 4.69 4.51
CA ASN A 26 -9.48 5.07 4.74
C ASN A 26 -10.45 3.89 4.97
N LEU A 27 -9.99 2.64 4.93
CA LEU A 27 -10.82 1.46 5.27
C LEU A 27 -11.11 1.34 6.78
N ASN A 28 -10.44 2.12 7.63
CA ASN A 28 -10.62 2.11 9.09
C ASN A 28 -10.51 0.71 9.74
N VAL A 29 -9.66 -0.16 9.18
CA VAL A 29 -9.37 -1.48 9.73
C VAL A 29 -8.43 -1.32 10.94
N PRO A 30 -8.82 -1.80 12.14
CA PRO A 30 -7.94 -1.76 13.31
C PRO A 30 -6.63 -2.53 13.07
N ASP A 31 -5.53 -2.02 13.61
CA ASP A 31 -4.20 -2.64 13.54
C ASP A 31 -3.73 -2.99 12.11
N LEU A 32 -4.09 -2.15 11.13
CA LEU A 32 -3.67 -2.28 9.74
C LEU A 32 -2.25 -1.75 9.52
N ALA A 33 -1.44 -2.54 8.82
CA ALA A 33 -0.11 -2.16 8.34
C ALA A 33 -0.05 -2.29 6.82
N ILE A 34 0.75 -1.45 6.18
CA ILE A 34 1.00 -1.47 4.74
C ILE A 34 2.50 -1.71 4.52
N LEU A 35 2.83 -2.67 3.65
CA LEU A 35 4.18 -2.92 3.15
C LEU A 35 4.18 -2.70 1.64
N VAL A 36 4.88 -1.69 1.17
CA VAL A 36 5.11 -1.46 -0.26
C VAL A 36 6.40 -2.17 -0.64
N VAL A 37 6.37 -2.93 -1.73
CA VAL A 37 7.52 -3.64 -2.30
C VAL A 37 7.74 -3.12 -3.70
N ASP A 38 8.72 -2.25 -3.86
CA ASP A 38 9.09 -1.74 -5.18
C ASP A 38 9.90 -2.78 -5.95
N ASP A 39 9.48 -3.10 -7.17
CA ASP A 39 10.15 -4.04 -8.08
C ASP A 39 11.12 -3.32 -9.02
N ASN A 40 11.96 -2.44 -8.45
CA ASN A 40 12.95 -1.63 -9.16
C ASN A 40 12.31 -0.73 -10.22
N SER A 41 11.32 0.06 -9.81
CA SER A 41 10.63 1.01 -10.70
C SER A 41 11.60 2.07 -11.24
N PRO A 42 11.59 2.35 -12.55
CA PRO A 42 12.32 3.48 -13.12
C PRO A 42 11.60 4.83 -13.01
N ASP A 43 10.35 4.85 -12.54
CA ASP A 43 9.50 6.05 -12.43
C ASP A 43 9.41 6.66 -11.03
#